data_AF-A0A1Y1MKN8-F1
#
_entry.id   AF-A0A1Y1MKN8-F1
#
_cell.length_a   1.000
_cell.length_b   1.000
_cell.length_c   1.000
_cell.angle_alpha   90.00
_cell.angle_beta   90.00
_cell.angle_gamma   90.00
#
_symmetry.space_group_name_H-M   'P 1'
#
loop_
_entity.id
_entity.type
_entity.pdbx_description
1 polymer ?
#
loop_
_entity_poly.entity_id
_entity_poly.type
_entity_poly.pdbx_seq_one_letter_code
_entity_poly.pdbx_strand_id
1 'polypeptide(L)'
;ADFTNPGLTADGEIIPNEVYSFPASCPGCMHSCITHMKMVDIPHFKQVVLMSTVCDHCGYRSNDVKTGGEIPELGEKITLTVQDATDLARDILKSETCGLECPELQLQVNPGTLGGRFTTVEGLLTQVRNDLHSQIFEV
;
A
#
# COMPACT_ATOMS: atom_id res chain seq x y z
N ALA A 1 -4.44 33.00 4.53
CA ALA A 1 -5.70 32.72 5.23
C ALA A 1 -5.52 31.37 5.90
N ASP A 2 -5.15 31.44 7.18
CA ASP A 2 -5.18 30.42 8.24
C ASP A 2 -4.93 28.95 7.88
N PHE A 3 -3.66 28.55 7.98
CA PHE A 3 -3.24 27.15 8.09
C PHE A 3 -3.33 26.67 9.54
N THR A 4 -4.49 26.83 10.19
CA THR A 4 -4.77 26.08 11.43
C THR A 4 -4.94 24.62 11.03
N ASN A 5 -3.86 23.84 11.12
CA ASN A 5 -3.85 22.39 10.92
C ASN A 5 -4.89 21.76 11.87
N PRO A 6 -6.03 21.23 11.40
CA PRO A 6 -7.07 20.76 12.31
C PRO A 6 -6.78 19.40 12.96
N GLY A 7 -5.66 18.73 12.66
CA GLY A 7 -5.50 17.30 12.95
C GLY A 7 -4.37 16.91 13.92
N LEU A 8 -3.67 17.85 14.57
CA LEU A 8 -2.64 17.49 15.55
C LEU A 8 -3.18 17.66 16.97
N THR A 9 -2.76 16.79 17.89
CA THR A 9 -3.04 16.99 19.32
C THR A 9 -2.39 18.29 19.82
N ALA A 10 -2.78 18.78 21.01
CA ALA A 10 -2.18 19.97 21.62
C ALA A 10 -0.64 19.85 21.78
N ASP A 11 -0.12 18.63 21.82
CA ASP A 11 1.29 18.29 21.93
C ASP A 11 1.97 18.04 20.57
N GLY A 12 1.25 18.20 19.46
CA GLY A 12 1.78 18.03 18.10
C GLY A 12 1.82 16.58 17.61
N GLU A 13 1.12 15.66 18.26
CA GLU A 13 1.06 14.25 17.87
C GLU A 13 0.00 13.99 16.79
N ILE A 14 0.26 12.98 15.96
CA ILE A 14 -0.65 12.50 14.92
C ILE A 14 -1.78 11.71 15.58
N ILE A 15 -3.02 12.15 15.38
CA ILE A 15 -4.24 11.50 15.83
C ILE A 15 -4.47 10.22 14.98
N PRO A 16 -4.53 9.03 15.60
CA PRO A 16 -4.79 7.79 14.88
C PRO A 16 -6.15 7.81 14.17
N ASN A 17 -6.22 7.17 12.99
CA ASN A 17 -7.42 7.05 12.15
C ASN A 17 -7.97 8.36 11.55
N GLU A 18 -7.34 9.50 11.77
CA GLU A 18 -7.68 10.75 11.10
C GLU A 18 -7.02 10.85 9.71
N VAL A 19 -7.70 11.49 8.77
CA VAL A 19 -7.19 11.70 7.42
C VAL A 19 -6.60 13.11 7.32
N TYR A 20 -5.29 13.16 7.20
CA TYR A 20 -4.52 14.35 6.90
C TYR A 20 -4.49 14.59 5.41
N SER A 21 -4.57 15.84 4.99
CA SER A 21 -4.47 16.21 3.58
C SER A 21 -3.47 17.33 3.43
N PHE A 22 -2.48 17.15 2.55
CA PHE A 22 -1.49 18.19 2.27
C PHE A 22 -1.27 18.36 0.77
N PRO A 23 -0.93 19.60 0.34
CA PRO A 23 -0.61 19.86 -1.06
C PRO A 23 0.68 19.14 -1.45
N ALA A 24 0.66 18.49 -2.60
CA ALA A 24 1.78 17.80 -3.22
C ALA A 24 1.84 18.13 -4.73
N SER A 25 2.90 17.71 -5.39
CA SER A 25 3.04 17.80 -6.85
C SER A 25 2.84 16.43 -7.48
N CYS A 26 1.98 16.34 -8.49
CA CYS A 26 1.69 15.08 -9.17
C CYS A 26 2.95 14.54 -9.86
N PRO A 27 3.39 13.31 -9.58
CA PRO A 27 4.55 12.71 -10.25
C PRO A 27 4.39 12.60 -11.77
N GLY A 28 3.17 12.36 -12.25
CA GLY A 28 2.89 12.19 -13.68
C GLY A 28 2.84 13.48 -14.52
N CYS A 29 2.33 14.59 -13.98
CA CYS A 29 2.13 15.82 -14.76
C CYS A 29 2.62 17.11 -14.08
N MET A 30 3.27 17.00 -12.92
CA MET A 30 3.84 18.11 -12.12
C MET A 30 2.84 19.16 -11.63
N HIS A 31 1.54 19.04 -11.95
CA HIS A 31 0.50 19.92 -11.43
C HIS A 31 0.28 19.69 -9.94
N SER A 32 -0.21 20.73 -9.25
CA SER A 32 -0.58 20.61 -7.84
C SER A 32 -1.71 19.60 -7.66
N CYS A 33 -1.56 18.71 -6.70
CA CYS A 33 -2.55 17.73 -6.28
C CYS A 33 -2.58 17.64 -4.76
N ILE A 34 -3.55 16.91 -4.22
CA ILE A 34 -3.65 16.64 -2.78
C ILE A 34 -3.23 15.20 -2.53
N THR A 35 -2.36 15.00 -1.54
CA THR A 35 -2.08 13.67 -1.01
C THR A 35 -2.80 13.53 0.33
N HIS A 36 -3.60 12.47 0.43
CA HIS A 36 -4.27 12.08 1.67
C HIS A 36 -3.36 11.11 2.42
N MET A 37 -3.11 11.40 3.70
CA MET A 37 -2.34 10.56 4.61
C MET A 37 -3.25 10.11 5.75
N LYS A 38 -3.26 8.80 6.03
CA LYS A 38 -3.96 8.23 7.17
C LYS A 38 -3.02 7.34 7.95
N MET A 39 -2.92 7.59 9.25
CA MET A 39 -2.22 6.70 10.16
C MET A 39 -3.20 5.62 10.65
N VAL A 40 -2.87 4.36 10.39
CA VAL A 40 -3.71 3.21 10.73
C VAL A 40 -2.90 2.23 11.56
N ASP A 41 -3.48 1.75 12.65
CA ASP A 41 -2.94 0.60 13.37
C ASP A 41 -3.59 -0.66 12.79
N ILE A 42 -2.80 -1.43 12.04
CA ILE A 42 -3.28 -2.67 11.42
C ILE A 42 -2.83 -3.82 12.31
N PRO A 43 -3.74 -4.71 12.75
CA PRO A 43 -3.37 -5.91 13.47
C PRO A 43 -2.21 -6.63 12.78
N HIS A 44 -1.21 -7.05 13.53
CA HIS A 44 0.03 -7.68 13.05
C HIS A 44 1.05 -6.75 12.38
N PHE A 45 0.63 -5.63 11.78
CA PHE A 45 1.51 -4.70 11.06
C PHE A 45 1.90 -3.44 11.83
N LYS A 46 1.40 -3.28 13.07
CA LYS A 46 1.58 -2.09 13.91
C LYS A 46 1.07 -0.82 13.17
N GLN A 47 1.62 0.33 13.56
CA GLN A 47 1.34 1.63 12.98
C GLN A 47 1.92 1.75 11.56
N VAL A 48 1.03 1.90 10.57
CA VAL A 48 1.37 2.18 9.18
C VAL A 48 0.79 3.51 8.74
N VAL A 49 1.45 4.14 7.77
CA VAL A 49 1.01 5.38 7.14
C VAL A 49 0.58 5.06 5.72
N LEU A 50 -0.73 5.16 5.48
CA LEU A 50 -1.31 5.05 4.15
C LEU A 50 -1.26 6.43 3.49
N MET A 51 -0.70 6.52 2.29
CA MET A 51 -0.65 7.73 1.48
C MET A 51 -1.36 7.47 0.16
N SER A 52 -2.39 8.25 -0.14
CA SER A 52 -3.14 8.15 -1.39
C SER A 52 -3.09 9.47 -2.13
N THR A 53 -2.62 9.44 -3.38
CA THR A 53 -2.58 10.61 -4.25
C THR A 53 -3.44 10.34 -5.47
N VAL A 54 -4.40 11.22 -5.74
CA VAL A 54 -5.20 11.18 -6.97
C VAL A 54 -5.07 12.54 -7.65
N CYS A 55 -4.63 12.54 -8.91
CA CYS A 55 -4.50 13.75 -9.70
C CYS A 55 -5.72 13.93 -10.61
N ASP A 56 -6.49 15.00 -10.38
CA ASP A 56 -7.67 15.33 -11.18
C ASP A 56 -7.33 15.77 -12.62
N HIS A 57 -6.07 16.17 -12.88
CA HIS A 57 -5.65 16.67 -14.18
C HIS A 57 -5.26 15.55 -15.16
N CYS A 58 -4.43 14.60 -14.73
CA CYS A 58 -3.95 13.51 -15.60
C CYS A 58 -4.46 12.12 -15.22
N GLY A 59 -5.22 11.99 -14.12
CA GLY A 59 -5.74 10.71 -13.65
C GLY A 59 -4.72 9.83 -12.93
N TYR A 60 -3.51 10.32 -12.64
CA TYR A 60 -2.53 9.58 -11.87
C TYR A 60 -3.09 9.20 -10.49
N ARG A 61 -2.91 7.93 -10.10
CA ARG A 61 -3.34 7.40 -8.80
C ARG A 61 -2.19 6.63 -8.16
N SER A 62 -1.83 6.96 -6.92
CA SER A 62 -0.90 6.17 -6.09
C SER A 62 -1.56 5.83 -4.75
N ASN A 63 -1.25 4.63 -4.24
CA ASN A 63 -1.58 4.20 -2.89
C ASN A 63 -0.32 3.60 -2.28
N ASP A 64 0.45 4.44 -1.61
CA ASP A 64 1.70 4.10 -0.98
C ASP A 64 1.46 3.73 0.48
N VAL A 65 2.11 2.67 0.95
CA VAL A 65 2.06 2.29 2.36
C VAL A 65 3.46 2.35 2.93
N LYS A 66 3.62 3.13 4.00
CA LYS A 66 4.89 3.30 4.69
C LYS A 66 4.77 2.75 6.11
N THR A 67 5.80 2.06 6.57
CA THR A 67 5.90 1.65 7.98
C THR A 67 6.12 2.89 8.83
N GLY A 68 5.18 3.19 9.73
CA GLY A 68 5.27 4.34 10.64
C GLY A 68 5.86 3.97 12.00
N GLY A 69 5.76 2.70 12.39
CA GLY A 69 6.26 2.18 13.66
C GLY A 69 7.63 1.50 13.56
N GLU A 70 8.10 1.03 14.72
CA GLU A 70 9.33 0.25 14.86
C GLU A 70 9.24 -1.10 14.14
N ILE A 71 10.32 -1.47 13.46
CA ILE A 71 10.50 -2.80 12.86
C ILE A 71 10.31 -3.86 13.95
N PRO A 72 9.36 -4.80 13.81
CA PRO A 72 9.20 -5.88 14.78
C PRO A 72 10.49 -6.68 14.99
N GLU A 73 10.75 -7.13 16.22
CA GLU A 73 11.95 -7.93 16.54
C GLU A 73 12.00 -9.25 15.75
N LEU A 74 10.83 -9.79 15.40
CA LEU A 74 10.68 -11.06 14.69
C LEU A 74 9.98 -10.85 13.35
N GLY A 75 10.37 -11.65 12.35
CA GLY A 75 9.63 -11.75 11.10
C GLY A 75 8.32 -12.52 11.28
N GLU A 76 7.32 -12.19 10.46
CA GLU A 76 6.02 -12.86 10.46
C GLU A 76 5.82 -13.65 9.17
N LYS A 77 5.25 -14.86 9.28
CA LYS A 77 4.84 -15.68 8.14
C LYS A 77 3.33 -15.91 8.21
N ILE A 78 2.63 -15.40 7.20
CA ILE A 78 1.19 -15.58 7.03
C ILE A 78 0.98 -16.66 5.96
N THR A 79 0.11 -17.62 6.22
CA THR A 79 -0.26 -18.66 5.25
C THR A 79 -1.77 -18.68 5.11
N LEU A 80 -2.24 -18.49 3.88
CA LEU A 80 -3.67 -18.46 3.52
C LEU A 80 -3.95 -19.61 2.57
N THR A 81 -4.91 -20.46 2.92
CA THR A 81 -5.49 -21.44 2.00
C THR A 81 -6.71 -20.83 1.34
N VAL A 82 -6.65 -20.60 0.03
CA VAL A 82 -7.73 -20.01 -0.76
C VAL A 82 -8.72 -21.11 -1.14
N GLN A 83 -9.97 -21.02 -0.67
CA GLN A 83 -11.02 -21.99 -0.98
C GLN A 83 -12.12 -21.41 -1.86
N ASP A 84 -12.42 -20.12 -1.70
CA ASP A 84 -13.48 -19.44 -2.44
C ASP A 84 -13.09 -18.04 -2.93
N ALA A 85 -14.01 -17.37 -3.64
CA ALA A 85 -13.82 -16.02 -4.13
C ALA A 85 -13.74 -14.97 -3.00
N THR A 86 -14.30 -15.25 -1.83
CA THR A 86 -14.22 -14.38 -0.65
C THR A 86 -12.78 -14.33 -0.14
N ASP A 87 -12.06 -15.46 -0.17
CA ASP A 87 -10.65 -15.52 0.19
C ASP A 87 -9.77 -14.70 -0.76
N LEU A 88 -10.11 -14.71 -2.05
CA LEU A 88 -9.45 -13.88 -3.06
C LEU A 88 -9.72 -12.38 -2.87
N ALA A 89 -10.88 -12.02 -2.33
CA ALA A 89 -11.27 -10.65 -2.04
C ALA A 89 -10.69 -10.10 -0.73
N ARG A 90 -9.94 -10.90 0.06
CA ARG A 90 -9.31 -10.43 1.30
C ARG A 90 -8.27 -9.37 1.01
N ASP A 91 -8.33 -8.29 1.78
CA ASP A 91 -7.32 -7.24 1.76
C ASP A 91 -5.97 -7.78 2.30
N ILE A 92 -4.90 -7.44 1.59
CA ILE A 92 -3.52 -7.77 1.93
C ILE A 92 -2.67 -6.50 1.88
N LEU A 93 -1.90 -6.31 2.95
CA LEU A 93 -0.81 -5.36 2.98
C LEU A 93 0.51 -6.11 2.80
N LYS A 94 1.13 -5.97 1.63
CA LYS A 94 2.46 -6.52 1.36
C LYS A 94 3.51 -5.45 1.69
N SER A 95 4.49 -5.76 2.54
CA SER A 95 5.65 -4.86 2.73
C SER A 95 6.67 -5.02 1.60
N GLU A 96 7.55 -4.04 1.46
CA GLU A 96 8.67 -4.14 0.52
C GLU A 96 9.62 -5.30 0.88
N THR A 97 9.81 -5.59 2.17
CA THR A 97 10.65 -6.70 2.64
C THR A 97 9.98 -8.08 2.61
N CYS A 98 8.69 -8.15 2.27
CA CYS A 98 7.92 -9.38 2.24
C CYS A 98 8.09 -10.12 0.90
N GLY A 99 8.44 -11.41 0.97
CA GLY A 99 8.34 -12.35 -0.14
C GLY A 99 6.96 -13.01 -0.19
N LEU A 100 6.53 -13.43 -1.37
CA LEU A 100 5.28 -14.16 -1.58
C LEU A 100 5.58 -15.51 -2.26
N GLU A 101 4.91 -16.57 -1.81
CA GLU A 101 5.04 -17.91 -2.36
C GLU A 101 3.66 -18.53 -2.55
N CYS A 102 3.42 -19.14 -3.72
CA CYS A 102 2.26 -19.99 -4.00
C CYS A 102 2.76 -21.32 -4.57
N PRO A 103 2.82 -22.39 -3.74
CA PRO A 103 3.36 -23.69 -4.12
C PRO A 103 2.61 -24.34 -5.30
N GLU A 104 1.28 -24.20 -5.34
CA GLU A 104 0.42 -24.80 -6.36
C GLU A 104 0.69 -24.23 -7.76
N LEU A 105 1.06 -22.95 -7.82
CA LEU A 105 1.44 -22.26 -9.06
C LEU A 105 2.95 -22.27 -9.31
N GLN A 106 3.74 -22.86 -8.40
CA GLN A 106 5.21 -22.77 -8.40
C GLN A 106 5.71 -21.33 -8.53
N LEU A 107 4.97 -20.40 -7.91
CA LEU A 107 5.25 -18.98 -7.97
C LEU A 107 6.01 -18.55 -6.72
N GLN A 108 7.17 -17.94 -6.91
CA GLN A 108 7.93 -17.30 -5.85
C GLN A 108 8.26 -15.86 -6.27
N VAL A 109 7.95 -14.92 -5.38
CA VAL A 109 8.18 -13.49 -5.55
C VAL A 109 9.11 -13.05 -4.43
N ASN A 110 10.29 -12.57 -4.81
CA ASN A 110 11.32 -12.15 -3.85
C ASN A 110 10.93 -10.84 -3.14
N PRO A 111 11.48 -10.58 -1.94
CA PRO A 111 11.45 -9.25 -1.34
C PRO A 111 11.91 -8.16 -2.32
N GLY A 112 11.31 -6.98 -2.22
CA GLY A 112 11.50 -5.83 -3.12
C GLY A 112 10.68 -5.93 -4.41
N THR A 113 10.37 -7.13 -4.87
CA THR A 113 9.51 -7.32 -6.05
C THR A 113 8.07 -6.91 -5.72
N LEU A 114 7.45 -6.16 -6.65
CA LEU A 114 6.14 -5.50 -6.49
C LEU A 114 6.08 -4.39 -5.41
N GLY A 115 7.16 -4.10 -4.69
CA GLY A 115 7.20 -3.06 -3.65
C GLY A 115 6.20 -3.29 -2.49
N GLY A 116 6.06 -2.26 -1.65
CA GLY A 116 5.06 -2.20 -0.59
C GLY A 116 3.71 -1.70 -1.10
N ARG A 117 2.62 -2.43 -0.85
CA ARG A 117 1.29 -2.06 -1.36
C ARG A 117 0.15 -2.66 -0.55
N PHE A 118 -0.97 -1.94 -0.55
CA PHE A 118 -2.26 -2.41 -0.06
C PHE A 118 -3.13 -2.81 -1.26
N THR A 119 -3.59 -4.05 -1.32
CA THR A 119 -4.40 -4.61 -2.40
C THR A 119 -5.23 -5.79 -1.89
N THR A 120 -5.85 -6.57 -2.76
CA THR A 120 -6.45 -7.87 -2.40
C THR A 120 -5.58 -9.03 -2.85
N VAL A 121 -5.84 -10.24 -2.36
CA VAL A 121 -5.15 -11.46 -2.83
C VAL A 121 -5.30 -11.60 -4.35
N GLU A 122 -6.50 -11.42 -4.88
CA GLU A 122 -6.77 -11.42 -6.33
C GLU A 122 -6.00 -10.33 -7.06
N GLY A 123 -6.01 -9.10 -6.53
CA GLY A 123 -5.34 -7.95 -7.14
C GLY A 123 -3.83 -8.19 -7.25
N LEU A 124 -3.22 -8.79 -6.23
CA LEU A 124 -1.81 -9.13 -6.22
C LEU A 124 -1.46 -10.19 -7.27
N LEU A 125 -2.22 -11.28 -7.33
CA LEU A 125 -2.01 -12.36 -8.31
C LEU A 125 -2.28 -11.89 -9.75
N THR A 126 -3.30 -11.07 -9.93
CA THR A 126 -3.64 -10.46 -11.23
C THR A 126 -2.50 -9.57 -11.73
N GLN A 127 -1.89 -8.78 -10.85
CA GLN A 127 -0.72 -7.98 -11.20
C GLN A 127 0.43 -8.86 -11.66
N VAL A 128 0.77 -9.90 -10.88
CA VAL A 128 1.85 -10.85 -11.25
C VAL A 128 1.61 -11.43 -12.64
N ARG A 129 0.38 -11.87 -12.92
CA ARG A 129 0.01 -12.40 -14.24
C ARG A 129 0.25 -11.36 -15.34
N ASN A 130 -0.23 -10.13 -15.14
CA ASN A 130 -0.12 -9.08 -16.14
C ASN A 130 1.35 -8.67 -16.40
N ASP A 131 2.16 -8.56 -15.34
CA ASP A 131 3.58 -8.23 -15.43
C ASP A 131 4.37 -9.34 -16.16
N LEU A 132 4.07 -10.61 -15.90
CA LEU A 132 4.68 -11.72 -16.62
C LEU A 132 4.25 -11.75 -18.09
N HIS A 133 2.96 -11.49 -18.37
CA HIS A 133 2.46 -11.48 -19.73
C HIS A 133 3.10 -10.36 -20.58
N SER A 134 3.17 -9.14 -20.04
CA SER A 134 3.77 -8.01 -20.78
C SER A 134 5.27 -8.24 -21.05
N GLN A 135 6.02 -8.78 -20.09
CA GLN A 135 7.45 -9.08 -20.28
C GLN A 135 7.74 -10.13 -21.36
N ILE A 136 6.82 -11.09 -21.56
CA ILE A 136 7.03 -12.20 -22.49
C ILE A 136 6.48 -11.89 -23.87
N PHE A 137 5.32 -11.23 -23.96
CA PHE A 137 4.53 -11.17 -25.19
C PHE A 137 4.42 -9.77 -25.81
N GLU A 138 4.74 -8.70 -25.08
CA GLU A 138 4.62 -7.31 -25.55
C GLU A 138 5.98 -6.63 -25.75
N VAL A 139 6.97 -7.39 -26.26
CA VAL A 139 8.29 -6.86 -26.67
C VAL A 139 8.19 -6.11 -28.00
#